data_AF-A0AA97FPC7-F1
#
_entry.id   AF-A0AA97FPC7-F1
#
_cell.length_a   1.000
_cell.length_b   1.000
_cell.length_c   1.000
_cell.angle_alpha   90.00
_cell.angle_beta   90.00
_cell.angle_gamma   90.00
#
_symmetry.space_group_name_H-M   'P 1'
#
loop_
_entity.id
_entity.type
_entity.pdbx_description
1 polymer ?
#
loop_
_entity_poly.entity_id
_entity_poly.type
_entity_poly.pdbx_seq_one_letter_code
_entity_poly.pdbx_strand_id
1 'polypeptide(L)'
;MRFGGFAGVLMLVTLASTTAWSADRVTGTGTIIENQTFGSVKHWGRSLTVRDEGTIVRVMGGTYGFQIRDENDNVVGDFLFPDDAVGFDLQAGDYKIFPLTCRTHLHHHVEVTVEY
;
A
#
# COMPACT_ATOMS: atom_id res chain seq x y z
N MET A 1 -54.38 51.18 19.87
CA MET A 1 -53.87 50.47 18.68
C MET A 1 -52.97 49.34 19.16
N ARG A 2 -53.08 48.17 18.53
CA ARG A 2 -52.62 46.85 19.02
C ARG A 2 -51.09 46.72 19.04
N PHE A 3 -50.59 46.04 20.08
CA PHE A 3 -49.24 45.47 20.16
C PHE A 3 -49.07 44.35 19.14
N GLY A 4 -47.89 44.25 18.53
CA GLY A 4 -47.51 43.13 17.67
C GLY A 4 -45.99 43.05 17.56
N GLY A 5 -45.37 42.28 18.44
CA GLY A 5 -43.94 42.01 18.41
C GLY A 5 -43.56 41.14 17.22
N PHE A 6 -42.39 41.41 16.64
CA PHE A 6 -41.72 40.49 15.72
C PHE A 6 -40.58 39.82 16.49
N ALA A 7 -40.79 38.55 16.81
CA ALA A 7 -39.77 37.64 17.28
C ALA A 7 -39.42 36.64 16.17
N GLY A 8 -38.16 36.22 16.13
CA GLY A 8 -37.68 35.08 15.34
C GLY A 8 -36.99 35.51 14.04
N VAL A 9 -35.86 34.95 13.62
CA VAL A 9 -35.26 33.64 13.96
C VAL A 9 -33.75 33.80 13.82
N LEU A 10 -33.00 33.48 14.87
CA LEU A 10 -31.55 33.36 14.81
C LEU A 10 -31.23 31.95 14.24
N MET A 11 -30.91 31.86 12.94
CA MET A 11 -30.45 30.61 12.33
C MET A 11 -29.08 30.24 12.89
N LEU A 12 -29.04 29.21 13.73
CA LEU A 12 -27.81 28.59 14.20
C LEU A 12 -27.27 27.71 13.05
N VAL A 13 -26.29 28.24 12.30
CA VAL A 13 -25.56 27.45 11.30
C VAL A 13 -24.58 26.56 12.05
N THR A 14 -24.95 25.30 12.26
CA THR A 14 -24.02 24.26 12.72
C THR A 14 -23.08 23.92 11.58
N LEU A 15 -21.88 24.49 11.61
CA LEU A 15 -20.74 24.02 10.84
C LEU A 15 -20.40 22.60 11.33
N ALA A 16 -20.95 21.59 10.67
CA ALA A 16 -20.52 20.22 10.84
C ALA A 16 -19.10 20.11 10.28
N SER A 17 -18.11 20.17 11.17
CA SER A 17 -16.72 19.85 10.84
C SER A 17 -16.62 18.39 10.46
N THR A 18 -16.69 18.08 9.16
CA THR A 18 -16.39 16.73 8.66
C THR A 18 -14.91 16.47 8.91
N THR A 19 -14.59 15.59 9.85
CA THR A 19 -13.23 15.06 9.99
C THR A 19 -12.92 14.30 8.71
N ALA A 20 -12.09 14.87 7.85
CA ALA A 20 -11.53 14.13 6.72
C ALA A 20 -10.66 13.01 7.33
N TRP A 21 -11.12 11.77 7.22
CA TRP A 21 -10.26 10.62 7.46
C TRP A 21 -9.20 10.64 6.37
N SER A 22 -7.97 10.98 6.74
CA SER A 22 -6.82 10.79 5.87
C SER A 22 -6.37 9.36 6.11
N ALA A 23 -6.50 8.51 5.10
CA ALA A 23 -5.87 7.21 5.15
C ALA A 23 -4.35 7.40 5.15
N ASP A 24 -3.67 6.67 6.02
CA ASP A 24 -2.22 6.66 6.10
C ASP A 24 -1.67 5.79 4.97
N ARG A 25 -0.49 6.16 4.47
CA ARG A 25 0.19 5.42 3.40
C ARG A 25 1.54 4.94 3.85
N VAL A 26 1.83 3.67 3.54
CA VAL A 26 3.14 3.07 3.76
C VAL A 26 3.64 2.46 2.47
N THR A 27 4.95 2.56 2.21
CA THR A 27 5.58 1.97 1.03
C THR A 27 6.72 1.04 1.43
N GLY A 28 6.61 -0.24 1.07
CA GLY A 28 7.70 -1.21 1.12
C GLY A 28 8.41 -1.32 -0.22
N THR A 29 9.62 -1.85 -0.20
CA THR A 29 10.41 -2.09 -1.41
C THR A 29 11.10 -3.44 -1.38
N GLY A 30 11.33 -4.01 -2.55
CA GLY A 30 12.10 -5.22 -2.74
C GLY A 30 13.02 -5.07 -3.94
N THR A 31 14.27 -5.52 -3.81
CA THR A 31 15.24 -5.58 -4.90
C THR A 31 15.95 -6.91 -4.87
N ILE A 32 16.11 -7.52 -6.04
CA ILE A 32 16.91 -8.73 -6.22
C ILE A 32 17.91 -8.52 -7.35
N ILE A 33 19.14 -8.98 -7.13
CA ILE A 33 20.15 -9.14 -8.16
C ILE A 33 20.66 -10.58 -8.13
N GLU A 34 20.57 -11.25 -9.27
CA GLU A 34 21.17 -12.55 -9.51
C GLU A 34 22.37 -12.43 -10.45
N ASN A 35 23.40 -13.20 -10.16
CA ASN A 35 24.54 -13.36 -11.05
C ASN A 35 24.69 -14.84 -11.37
N GLN A 36 24.27 -15.24 -12.57
CA GLN A 36 24.36 -16.63 -13.02
C GLN A 36 25.79 -17.10 -13.26
N THR A 37 26.72 -16.20 -13.59
CA THR A 37 28.14 -16.55 -13.82
C THR A 37 28.82 -17.02 -12.54
N PHE A 38 28.51 -16.39 -11.40
CA PHE A 38 29.09 -16.71 -10.10
C PHE A 38 28.12 -17.38 -9.13
N GLY A 39 26.89 -17.68 -9.57
CA GLY A 39 25.85 -18.32 -8.76
C GLY A 39 25.45 -17.54 -7.50
N SER A 40 25.57 -16.21 -7.52
CA SER A 40 25.27 -15.38 -6.34
C SER A 40 23.93 -14.67 -6.47
N VAL A 41 23.25 -14.50 -5.33
CA VAL A 41 21.98 -13.78 -5.22
C VAL A 41 22.09 -12.76 -4.10
N LYS A 42 21.65 -11.53 -4.36
CA LYS A 42 21.50 -10.48 -3.35
C LYS A 42 20.06 -10.02 -3.35
N HIS A 43 19.49 -9.94 -2.15
CA HIS A 43 18.16 -9.39 -1.92
C HIS A 43 18.25 -8.30 -0.85
N TRP A 44 17.55 -7.19 -1.07
CA TRP A 44 17.44 -6.10 -0.10
C TRP A 44 16.17 -5.27 -0.36
N GLY A 45 15.76 -4.48 0.63
CA GLY A 45 14.59 -3.64 0.52
C GLY A 45 14.16 -3.08 1.86
N ARG A 46 13.07 -2.30 1.85
CA ARG A 46 12.41 -1.81 3.06
C ARG A 46 11.16 -2.65 3.30
N SER A 47 11.01 -3.20 4.50
CA SER A 47 9.79 -3.91 4.90
C SER A 47 8.54 -3.03 4.74
N LEU A 48 7.43 -3.68 4.44
CA LEU A 48 6.11 -3.08 4.37
C LEU A 48 5.39 -3.37 5.70
N THR A 49 5.38 -2.39 6.61
CA THR A 49 4.70 -2.49 7.90
C THR A 49 3.31 -1.86 7.80
N VAL A 50 2.28 -2.70 7.77
CA VAL A 50 0.87 -2.31 7.66
C VAL A 50 0.28 -2.33 9.06
N ARG A 51 -0.19 -1.17 9.57
CA ARG A 51 -0.60 -1.03 10.98
C ARG A 51 -2.01 -1.57 11.23
N ASP A 52 -2.90 -1.32 10.28
CA ASP A 52 -4.30 -1.71 10.26
C ASP A 52 -4.58 -2.34 8.88
N GLU A 53 -5.68 -3.09 8.74
CA GLU A 53 -6.07 -3.66 7.44
C GLU A 53 -6.08 -2.58 6.35
N GLY A 54 -5.40 -2.84 5.24
CA GLY A 54 -5.17 -1.84 4.19
C GLY A 54 -5.12 -2.44 2.81
N THR A 55 -5.36 -1.59 1.81
CA THR A 55 -5.42 -2.00 0.40
C THR A 55 -4.19 -1.51 -0.35
N ILE A 56 -3.62 -2.34 -1.22
CA ILE A 56 -2.56 -1.91 -2.14
C ILE A 56 -3.14 -0.89 -3.14
N VAL A 57 -2.63 0.33 -3.13
CA VAL A 57 -3.09 1.42 -4.00
C VAL A 57 -2.12 1.76 -5.13
N ARG A 58 -0.87 1.31 -5.03
CA ARG A 58 0.16 1.55 -6.05
C ARG A 58 1.23 0.48 -6.01
N VAL A 59 1.61 0.00 -7.19
CA VAL A 59 2.85 -0.73 -7.42
C VAL A 59 3.72 0.00 -8.44
N MET A 60 5.02 0.05 -8.22
CA MET A 60 6.00 0.55 -9.20
C MET A 60 7.11 -0.46 -9.45
N GLY A 61 7.51 -0.61 -10.70
CA GLY A 61 8.51 -1.60 -11.12
C GLY A 61 7.90 -2.99 -11.30
N GLY A 62 8.68 -4.04 -11.04
CA GLY A 62 8.15 -5.42 -10.97
C GLY A 62 7.77 -6.07 -12.28
N THR A 63 8.41 -5.71 -13.40
CA THR A 63 8.04 -6.19 -14.74
C THR A 63 7.95 -7.72 -14.91
N TYR A 64 8.58 -8.53 -14.05
CA TYR A 64 8.44 -10.00 -14.06
C TYR A 64 7.74 -10.57 -12.83
N GLY A 65 6.96 -9.73 -12.16
CA GLY A 65 6.19 -10.11 -10.98
C GLY A 65 6.94 -9.99 -9.67
N PHE A 66 6.21 -10.25 -8.60
CA PHE A 66 6.70 -10.25 -7.24
C PHE A 66 5.77 -11.02 -6.31
N GLN A 67 6.31 -11.42 -5.18
CA GLN A 67 5.57 -11.99 -4.08
C GLN A 67 5.56 -11.04 -2.89
N ILE A 68 4.48 -11.07 -2.13
CA ILE A 68 4.41 -10.50 -0.79
C ILE A 68 4.50 -11.66 0.19
N ARG A 69 5.45 -11.57 1.12
CA ARG A 69 5.66 -12.60 2.15
C ARG A 69 5.48 -12.02 3.53
N ASP A 70 4.83 -12.77 4.41
CA ASP A 70 4.67 -12.39 5.83
C ASP A 70 5.98 -12.60 6.63
N GLU A 71 5.92 -12.34 7.94
CA GLU A 71 7.04 -12.54 8.87
C GLU A 71 7.57 -14.00 8.91
N ASN A 72 6.71 -14.97 8.59
CA ASN A 72 6.99 -16.40 8.58
C ASN A 72 7.45 -16.88 7.19
N ASP A 73 7.65 -15.95 6.25
CA ASP A 73 8.00 -16.20 4.85
C ASP A 73 6.90 -16.93 4.04
N ASN A 74 5.66 -16.94 4.52
CA ASN A 74 4.53 -17.46 3.76
C ASN A 74 4.17 -16.47 2.65
N VAL A 75 3.88 -16.99 1.46
CA VAL A 75 3.38 -16.18 0.34
C VAL A 75 1.92 -15.82 0.60
N VAL A 76 1.65 -14.54 0.83
CA VAL A 76 0.30 -14.00 1.03
C VAL A 76 -0.25 -13.32 -0.21
N GLY A 77 0.62 -12.95 -1.16
CA GLY A 77 0.25 -12.47 -2.49
C GLY A 77 1.33 -12.87 -3.50
N ASP A 78 0.90 -13.28 -4.69
CA ASP A 78 1.79 -13.67 -5.79
C ASP A 78 1.24 -13.06 -7.08
N PHE A 79 1.99 -12.13 -7.66
CA PHE A 79 1.53 -11.31 -8.78
C PHE A 79 2.53 -11.41 -9.92
N LEU A 80 2.10 -12.03 -11.02
CA LEU A 80 2.91 -12.07 -12.24
C LEU A 80 2.93 -10.70 -12.94
N PHE A 81 1.82 -9.96 -12.85
CA PHE A 81 1.70 -8.60 -13.37
C PHE A 81 1.49 -7.62 -12.21
N PRO A 82 2.31 -6.56 -12.10
CA PRO A 82 2.22 -5.60 -11.01
C PRO A 82 0.86 -4.95 -10.81
N ASP A 83 0.14 -4.69 -11.90
CA ASP A 83 -1.15 -4.01 -11.86
C ASP A 83 -2.23 -4.87 -11.19
N ASP A 84 -2.11 -6.21 -11.22
CA ASP A 84 -3.05 -7.14 -10.60
C ASP A 84 -3.02 -7.08 -9.06
N ALA A 85 -1.95 -6.52 -8.49
CA ALA A 85 -1.83 -6.35 -7.05
C ALA A 85 -2.61 -5.14 -6.52
N VAL A 86 -2.95 -4.16 -7.38
CA VAL A 86 -3.70 -2.97 -6.96
C VAL A 86 -5.14 -3.38 -6.63
N GLY A 87 -5.60 -3.01 -5.43
CA GLY A 87 -6.89 -3.44 -4.87
C GLY A 87 -6.80 -4.71 -4.03
N PHE A 88 -5.63 -5.31 -3.86
CA PHE A 88 -5.43 -6.44 -2.95
C PHE A 88 -5.35 -5.97 -1.50
N ASP A 89 -6.11 -6.63 -0.62
CA ASP A 89 -6.16 -6.30 0.81
C ASP A 89 -5.10 -7.07 1.60
N LEU A 90 -4.42 -6.36 2.50
CA LEU A 90 -3.47 -6.88 3.45
C LEU A 90 -3.99 -6.64 4.86
N GLN A 91 -3.87 -7.67 5.68
CA GLN A 91 -4.11 -7.53 7.11
C GLN A 91 -3.01 -6.69 7.76
N ALA A 92 -3.21 -6.27 9.01
CA ALA A 92 -2.15 -5.67 9.80
C ALA A 92 -0.98 -6.67 9.95
N GLY A 93 0.25 -6.21 9.73
CA GLY A 93 1.43 -7.06 9.81
C GLY A 93 2.68 -6.47 9.14
N ASP A 94 3.78 -7.21 9.28
CA ASP A 94 5.05 -6.92 8.63
C ASP A 94 5.25 -7.83 7.42
N TYR A 95 5.51 -7.22 6.27
CA TYR A 95 5.68 -7.93 5.01
C TYR A 95 7.01 -7.62 4.34
N LYS A 96 7.49 -8.58 3.55
CA LYS A 96 8.61 -8.44 2.63
C LYS A 96 8.10 -8.46 1.20
N ILE A 97 8.62 -7.54 0.39
CA ILE A 97 8.40 -7.54 -1.06
C ILE A 97 9.54 -8.34 -1.70
N PHE A 98 9.19 -9.40 -2.42
CA PHE A 98 10.13 -10.31 -3.04
C PHE A 98 9.97 -10.27 -4.57
N PRO A 99 10.78 -9.47 -5.29
CA PRO A 99 10.70 -9.42 -6.74
C PRO A 99 11.08 -10.76 -7.36
N LEU A 100 10.41 -11.11 -8.45
CA LEU A 100 10.78 -12.26 -9.27
C LEU A 100 11.71 -11.82 -10.39
N THR A 101 12.61 -12.72 -10.77
CA THR A 101 13.54 -12.56 -11.90
C THR A 101 13.14 -13.51 -13.03
N CYS A 102 13.71 -13.28 -14.21
CA CYS A 102 13.69 -14.26 -15.28
C CYS A 102 15.10 -14.53 -15.79
N ARG A 103 15.27 -15.56 -16.63
CA ARG A 103 16.60 -16.01 -17.07
C ARG A 103 17.44 -14.92 -17.76
N THR A 104 16.79 -13.90 -18.33
CA THR A 104 17.42 -12.79 -19.04
C THR A 104 17.43 -11.47 -18.26
N HIS A 105 16.63 -11.35 -17.20
CA HIS A 105 16.54 -10.14 -16.40
C HIS A 105 16.75 -10.47 -14.93
N LEU A 106 18.00 -10.28 -14.53
CA LEU A 106 18.51 -10.71 -13.24
C LEU A 106 18.58 -9.58 -12.22
N HIS A 107 17.99 -8.43 -12.53
CA HIS A 107 17.92 -7.29 -11.62
C HIS A 107 16.52 -6.70 -11.63
N HIS A 108 15.81 -6.83 -10.51
CA HIS A 108 14.43 -6.39 -10.38
C HIS A 108 14.23 -5.56 -9.12
N HIS A 109 13.48 -4.48 -9.27
CA HIS A 109 13.06 -3.62 -8.18
C HIS A 109 11.54 -3.45 -8.20
N VAL A 110 10.93 -3.45 -7.02
CA VAL A 110 9.49 -3.25 -6.81
C VAL A 110 9.26 -2.36 -5.62
N GLU A 111 8.31 -1.43 -5.75
CA GLU A 111 7.73 -0.68 -4.65
C GLU A 111 6.24 -1.01 -4.55
N VAL A 112 5.75 -1.23 -3.34
CA VAL A 112 4.33 -1.47 -3.06
C VAL A 112 3.86 -0.47 -2.03
N THR A 113 2.79 0.26 -2.33
CA THR A 113 2.16 1.22 -1.42
C THR A 113 0.81 0.71 -0.97
N VAL A 114 0.60 0.68 0.34
CA VAL A 114 -0.66 0.34 0.98
C VAL A 114 -1.24 1.59 1.62
N GLU A 115 -2.56 1.70 1.55
CA GLU A 115 -3.37 2.71 2.22
C GLU A 115 -4.26 2.03 3.27
N TYR A 116 -4.29 2.54 4.51
CA TYR A 116 -5.09 2.04 5.63
C TYR A 116 -5.62 3.19 6.50
#